data_AF-A0A2V9MQ36-F1
#
_entry.id   AF-A0A2V9MQ36-F1
#
_cell.length_a   1.000
_cell.length_b   1.000
_cell.length_c   1.000
_cell.angle_alpha   90.00
_cell.angle_beta   90.00
_cell.angle_gamma   90.00
#
_symmetry.space_group_name_H-M   'P 1'
#
loop_
_entity.id
_entity.type
_entity.pdbx_description
1 polymer ?
#
loop_
_entity_poly.entity_id
_entity_poly.type
_entity_poly.pdbx_seq_one_letter_code
_entity_poly.pdbx_strand_id
1 'polypeptide(L)'
;MSDKKRHVFVYNKSRETFLAFRVRVADSILGRLIGLLGRRSLAPDSGVWIVPSNAVHTIGMLFSFDLVLIDKDFKVVGLRELVRPFSVTWPNHRA
;
A
#
# COMPACT_ATOMS: atom_id res chain seq x y z
N MET A 1 -5.40 16.59 -15.51
CA MET A 1 -3.94 16.38 -15.52
C MET A 1 -3.68 14.90 -15.35
N SER A 2 -3.15 14.23 -16.37
CA SER A 2 -3.01 12.78 -16.43
C SER A 2 -2.02 12.28 -15.40
N ASP A 3 -2.50 11.58 -14.37
CA ASP A 3 -1.69 10.78 -13.45
C ASP A 3 -0.91 9.74 -14.28
N LYS A 4 0.37 10.00 -14.58
CA LYS A 4 1.23 8.99 -15.20
C LYS A 4 1.41 7.89 -14.17
N LYS A 5 0.62 6.81 -14.31
CA LYS A 5 0.65 5.64 -13.42
C LYS A 5 2.04 4.99 -13.41
N ARG A 6 2.90 5.46 -12.51
CA ARG A 6 4.21 4.87 -12.25
C ARG A 6 4.01 3.56 -11.49
N HIS A 7 4.56 2.49 -12.02
CA HIS A 7 4.61 1.20 -11.36
C HIS A 7 6.05 0.89 -10.94
N VAL A 8 6.20 0.16 -9.84
CA VAL A 8 7.49 -0.30 -9.31
C VAL A 8 7.42 -1.77 -8.95
N PHE A 9 8.60 -2.40 -8.96
CA PHE A 9 8.82 -3.71 -8.37
C PHE A 9 9.11 -3.55 -6.87
N VAL A 10 8.53 -4.42 -6.04
CA VAL A 10 8.83 -4.46 -4.61
C VAL A 10 9.60 -5.73 -4.32
N TYR A 11 10.85 -5.56 -3.86
CA TYR A 11 11.77 -6.65 -3.55
C TYR A 11 12.11 -6.63 -2.07
N ASN A 12 11.87 -7.75 -1.40
CA ASN A 12 12.30 -7.96 -0.02
C ASN A 12 13.77 -8.41 -0.02
N LYS A 13 14.67 -7.50 0.37
CA LYS A 13 16.12 -7.75 0.38
C LYS A 13 16.57 -8.81 1.38
N SER A 14 15.94 -8.93 2.55
CA SER A 14 16.37 -9.89 3.57
C SER A 14 15.92 -11.33 3.28
N ARG A 15 14.93 -11.49 2.40
CA ARG A 15 14.38 -12.79 2.00
C ARG A 15 14.63 -13.12 0.53
N GLU A 16 15.39 -12.27 -0.14
CA GLU A 16 15.76 -12.37 -1.56
C GLU A 16 14.59 -12.73 -2.48
N THR A 17 13.45 -12.06 -2.30
CA THR A 17 12.22 -12.40 -3.02
C THR A 17 11.41 -11.17 -3.42
N PHE A 18 10.72 -11.26 -4.55
CA PHE A 18 9.77 -10.23 -4.97
C PHE A 18 8.45 -10.39 -4.23
N LEU A 19 7.95 -9.29 -3.66
CA LEU A 19 6.61 -9.23 -3.08
C LEU A 19 5.55 -8.94 -4.14
N ALA A 20 5.88 -8.07 -5.11
CA ALA A 20 4.96 -7.69 -6.18
C ALA A 20 5.71 -7.06 -7.36
N PHE A 21 5.15 -7.21 -8.56
CA PHE A 21 5.72 -6.71 -9.80
C PHE A 21 4.99 -5.49 -10.37
N ARG A 22 3.76 -5.26 -9.91
CA ARG A 22 2.86 -4.22 -10.43
C ARG A 22 2.33 -3.35 -9.30
N VAL A 23 3.24 -2.69 -8.58
CA VAL A 23 2.86 -1.79 -7.49
C VAL A 23 2.74 -0.36 -8.02
N ARG A 24 1.53 0.18 -8.03
CA ARG A 24 1.29 1.57 -8.44
C ARG A 24 1.72 2.52 -7.32
N VAL A 25 2.47 3.57 -7.67
CA VAL A 25 2.80 4.64 -6.73
C VAL A 25 1.63 5.62 -6.65
N ALA A 26 1.20 5.95 -5.43
CA ALA A 26 0.15 6.93 -5.14
C ALA A 26 0.77 8.05 -4.29
N ASP A 27 1.29 9.07 -4.96
CA ASP A 27 2.01 10.21 -4.37
C ASP A 27 1.26 11.55 -4.47
N SER A 28 0.19 11.61 -5.28
CA SER A 28 -0.72 12.75 -5.32
C SER A 28 -1.75 12.71 -4.18
N ILE A 29 -2.34 13.85 -3.81
CA ILE A 29 -3.41 13.93 -2.79
C ILE A 29 -4.57 12.98 -3.16
N LEU A 30 -5.05 13.07 -4.39
CA LEU A 30 -6.14 12.22 -4.88
C LEU A 30 -5.71 10.75 -4.99
N GLY A 31 -4.49 10.48 -5.47
CA GLY A 31 -3.97 9.12 -5.57
C GLY A 31 -3.90 8.41 -4.22
N ARG A 32 -3.50 9.14 -3.16
CA ARG A 32 -3.44 8.64 -1.78
C ARG A 32 -4.81 8.37 -1.19
N LEU A 33 -5.77 9.29 -1.40
CA LEU A 33 -7.16 9.11 -0.94
C LEU A 33 -7.85 7.93 -1.65
N ILE A 34 -7.59 7.75 -2.94
CA ILE A 34 -8.16 6.63 -3.70
C ILE A 34 -7.52 5.32 -3.26
N GLY A 35 -6.20 5.22 -3.20
CA GLY A 35 -5.53 3.97 -2.83
C GLY A 35 -6.05 2.78 -3.66
N LEU A 36 -6.71 1.83 -2.99
CA LEU A 36 -7.34 0.65 -3.61
C LEU A 36 -8.87 0.76 -3.79
N LEU A 37 -9.48 1.92 -3.52
CA LEU A 37 -10.92 2.14 -3.67
C LEU A 37 -11.41 1.84 -5.10
N GLY A 38 -12.63 1.32 -5.18
CA GLY A 38 -13.25 0.90 -6.44
C GLY A 38 -12.72 -0.43 -6.99
N ARG A 39 -11.77 -1.08 -6.32
CA ARG A 39 -11.30 -2.43 -6.66
C ARG A 39 -12.11 -3.48 -5.88
N ARG A 40 -12.38 -4.62 -6.55
CA ARG A 40 -13.05 -5.78 -5.94
C ARG A 40 -12.06 -6.84 -5.43
N SER A 41 -10.83 -6.80 -5.92
CA SER A 41 -9.74 -7.69 -5.52
C SER A 41 -8.40 -7.03 -5.82
N LEU A 42 -7.34 -7.63 -5.26
CA LEU A 42 -5.96 -7.32 -5.57
C LEU A 42 -5.29 -8.58 -6.12
N ALA A 43 -4.66 -8.48 -7.29
CA ALA A 43 -3.91 -9.61 -7.83
C ALA A 43 -2.67 -9.87 -6.96
N PRO A 44 -2.23 -11.12 -6.76
CA PRO A 44 -1.14 -11.47 -5.85
C PRO A 44 0.17 -10.73 -6.11
N ASP A 45 0.40 -10.29 -7.33
CA ASP A 45 1.61 -9.61 -7.79
C ASP A 45 1.44 -8.08 -7.95
N SER A 46 0.35 -7.53 -7.42
CA SER A 46 -0.03 -6.13 -7.57
C SER A 46 -0.19 -5.45 -6.21
N GLY A 47 -0.12 -4.12 -6.21
CA GLY A 47 -0.25 -3.34 -4.98
C GLY A 47 -0.38 -1.85 -5.24
N VAL A 48 -0.54 -1.09 -4.17
CA VAL A 48 -0.42 0.36 -4.20
C VAL A 48 0.54 0.79 -3.10
N TRP A 49 1.55 1.57 -3.46
CA TRP A 49 2.42 2.24 -2.51
C TRP A 49 1.93 3.67 -2.31
N ILE A 50 1.27 3.89 -1.17
CA ILE A 50 0.77 5.21 -0.77
C ILE A 50 1.91 5.93 -0.06
N VAL A 51 2.40 7.04 -0.63
CA VAL A 51 3.54 7.77 -0.09
C VAL A 51 3.34 9.28 -0.18
N PRO A 52 3.58 10.06 0.89
CA PRO A 52 3.82 9.61 2.26
C PRO A 52 2.52 9.09 2.92
N SER A 53 2.65 8.10 3.81
CA SER A 53 1.56 7.64 4.67
C SER A 53 2.05 6.82 5.86
N ASN A 54 1.46 7.05 7.04
CA ASN A 54 1.73 6.29 8.26
C ASN A 54 0.49 5.52 8.80
N ALA A 55 -0.64 5.63 8.10
CA ALA A 55 -1.90 4.95 8.39
C ALA A 55 -2.75 4.87 7.11
N VAL A 56 -3.62 3.89 7.02
CA VAL A 56 -4.59 3.77 5.92
C VAL A 56 -6.00 3.64 6.49
N HIS A 57 -6.97 4.18 5.77
CA HIS A 57 -8.37 3.82 5.96
C HIS A 57 -8.73 2.72 4.97
N THR A 58 -9.70 1.89 5.34
CA THR A 58 -10.33 0.90 4.45
C THR A 58 -11.82 1.15 4.29
N ILE A 59 -12.30 2.34 4.67
CA ILE A 59 -13.68 2.78 4.47
C ILE A 59 -13.99 2.78 2.97
N GLY A 60 -15.00 2.01 2.54
CA GLY A 60 -15.39 1.86 1.14
C GLY A 60 -14.60 0.80 0.35
N MET A 61 -13.69 0.08 1.01
CA MET A 61 -13.02 -1.09 0.42
C MET A 61 -13.96 -2.30 0.35
N LEU A 62 -13.70 -3.20 -0.59
CA LEU A 62 -14.53 -4.39 -0.84
C LEU A 62 -13.83 -5.72 -0.52
N PHE A 63 -12.56 -5.68 -0.11
CA PHE A 63 -11.75 -6.87 0.16
C PHE A 63 -10.68 -6.56 1.22
N SER A 64 -10.20 -7.61 1.88
CA SER A 64 -9.09 -7.53 2.83
C SER A 64 -7.75 -7.64 2.13
N PHE A 65 -6.72 -7.01 2.68
CA PHE A 65 -5.36 -7.03 2.14
C PHE A 65 -4.33 -6.94 3.27
N ASP A 66 -3.08 -7.24 2.95
CA ASP A 66 -1.96 -7.07 3.88
C ASP A 66 -1.31 -5.70 3.70
N LEU A 67 -0.98 -5.05 4.81
CA LEU A 67 -0.34 -3.74 4.85
C LEU A 67 1.08 -3.87 5.40
N VAL A 68 2.06 -3.44 4.58
CA VAL A 68 3.44 -3.28 5.00
C VAL A 68 3.75 -1.79 5.14
N LEU A 69 4.18 -1.38 6.33
CA LEU A 69 4.63 -0.03 6.64
C LEU A 69 6.15 0.00 6.56
N ILE A 70 6.70 0.94 5.80
CA ILE A 70 8.14 1.14 5.64
C ILE A 70 8.52 2.56 6.03
N ASP A 71 9.73 2.73 6.55
CA ASP A 71 10.32 4.05 6.80
C ASP A 71 11.01 4.62 5.54
N LYS A 72 11.57 5.83 5.67
CA LYS A 72 12.33 6.52 4.62
C LYS A 72 13.59 5.78 4.15
N ASP A 73 14.10 4.85 4.96
CA ASP A 73 15.30 4.05 4.67
C ASP A 73 14.91 2.64 4.15
N PHE A 74 13.64 2.45 3.77
CA PHE A 74 13.04 1.22 3.28
C PHE A 74 13.12 0.05 4.27
N LYS A 75 13.10 0.34 5.58
CA LYS A 75 12.96 -0.69 6.62
C LYS A 75 11.50 -0.94 6.91
N VAL A 76 11.11 -2.20 7.03
CA VAL A 76 9.76 -2.57 7.49
C VAL A 76 9.64 -2.22 8.97
N VAL A 77 8.74 -1.29 9.28
CA VAL A 77 8.49 -0.79 10.64
C VAL A 77 7.12 -1.22 11.16
N GLY A 78 6.32 -1.89 10.34
CA GLY A 78 5.06 -2.49 10.74
C GLY A 78 4.51 -3.42 9.67
N LEU A 79 3.80 -4.45 10.12
CA LEU A 79 3.07 -5.40 9.29
C LEU A 79 1.67 -5.57 9.90
N ARG A 80 0.63 -5.48 9.07
CA ARG A 80 -0.74 -5.81 9.46
C ARG A 80 -1.33 -6.73 8.41
N GLU A 81 -1.61 -7.96 8.80
CA GLU A 81 -2.20 -8.96 7.92
C GLU A 81 -3.73 -8.85 7.95
N LEU A 82 -4.37 -9.20 6.84
CA LEU A 82 -5.82 -9.29 6.71
C LEU A 82 -6.56 -8.02 7.20
N VAL A 83 -6.09 -6.84 6.81
CA VAL A 83 -6.73 -5.57 7.13
C VAL A 83 -8.12 -5.55 6.51
N ARG A 84 -9.16 -5.58 7.35
CA ARG A 84 -10.55 -5.71 6.90
C ARG A 84 -11.09 -4.38 6.38
N PRO A 85 -12.06 -4.43 5.44
CA PRO A 85 -12.86 -3.28 5.05
C PRO A 85 -13.48 -2.52 6.23
N PHE A 86 -13.78 -1.24 6.02
CA PHE A 86 -14.49 -0.37 6.98
C PHE A 86 -13.79 -0.19 8.33
N SER A 87 -12.46 -0.09 8.31
CA SER A 87 -11.65 0.21 9.49
C SER A 87 -10.63 1.32 9.20
N VAL A 88 -9.97 1.80 10.25
CA VAL A 88 -8.83 2.71 10.16
C VAL A 88 -7.68 2.11 10.98
N THR A 89 -6.49 2.06 10.38
CA THR A 89 -5.31 1.57 11.11
C THR A 89 -4.76 2.67 12.01
N TRP A 90 -4.28 2.31 13.20
CA TRP A 90 -3.54 3.25 14.04
C TRP A 90 -2.28 3.79 13.34
N PRO A 91 -1.98 5.10 13.46
CA PRO A 91 -0.75 5.68 12.93
C PRO A 91 0.50 4.99 13.47
N ASN A 92 1.44 4.68 12.59
CA ASN A 92 2.78 4.27 12.96
C ASN A 92 3.77 5.38 12.57
N HIS A 93 4.15 6.22 13.53
CA HIS A 93 5.02 7.38 13.29
C HIS A 93 6.45 7.03 12.85
N ARG A 94 6.82 5.75 12.84
CA ARG A 94 8.10 5.28 12.27
C ARG A 94 8.03 5.11 10.75
N ALA A 95 6.83 5.02 10.17
CA ALA A 95 6.58 4.89 8.74
C ALA A 95 6.63 6.25 8.04
#